data_AF-A0ABD0RHH4-F1
#
_entry.id   AF-A0ABD0RHH4-F1
#
_cell.length_a   1.000
_cell.length_b   1.000
_cell.length_c   1.000
_cell.angle_alpha   90.00
_cell.angle_beta   90.00
_cell.angle_gamma   90.00
#
_symmetry.space_group_name_H-M   'P 1'
#
loop_
_entity.id
_entity.type
_entity.pdbx_description
1 polymer ?
#
loop_
_entity_poly.entity_id
_entity_poly.type
_entity_poly.pdbx_seq_one_letter_code
_entity_poly.pdbx_strand_id
1 'polypeptide(L)' 'QQLNSMSFAEIIMGYKIMDATNILVSPLVYLYPDIPKEEAFGNLTPNSLILDV' A
#
# COMPACT_ATOMS: atom_id res chain seq x y z
N GLN A 1 -15.24 12.85 1.05
CA GLN A 1 -14.49 13.05 -0.21
C GLN A 1 -12.99 12.74 -0.03
N GLN A 2 -12.62 11.59 0.57
CA GLN A 2 -11.19 11.24 0.77
C GLN A 2 -10.59 10.44 -0.40
N LEU A 3 -11.40 9.62 -1.07
CA LEU A 3 -10.97 8.85 -2.25
C LEU A 3 -10.81 9.70 -3.52
N ASN A 4 -11.10 11.01 -3.45
CA ASN A 4 -10.92 11.92 -4.59
C ASN A 4 -9.47 12.39 -4.76
N SER A 5 -8.64 12.27 -3.71
CA SER A 5 -7.24 12.74 -3.71
C SER A 5 -6.21 11.62 -3.72
N MET A 6 -6.61 10.38 -3.44
CA MET A 6 -5.74 9.20 -3.40
C MET A 6 -6.60 7.95 -3.63
N SER A 7 -6.14 7.04 -4.47
CA SER A 7 -6.80 5.77 -4.71
C SER A 7 -6.74 4.88 -3.46
N PHE A 8 -7.70 3.96 -3.35
CA PHE A 8 -7.71 3.00 -2.25
C PHE A 8 -6.45 2.10 -2.25
N ALA A 9 -5.95 1.72 -3.43
CA ALA A 9 -4.71 0.95 -3.54
C ALA A 9 -3.50 1.71 -2.99
N GLU A 10 -3.39 3.01 -3.27
CA GLU A 10 -2.33 3.87 -2.72
C GLU A 10 -2.44 4.01 -1.19
N ILE A 11 -3.66 4.10 -0.66
CA ILE A 11 -3.88 4.12 0.79
C ILE A 11 -3.37 2.82 1.43
N ILE A 12 -3.72 1.66 0.87
CA ILE A 12 -3.29 0.36 1.40
C ILE A 12 -1.77 0.18 1.31
N MET A 13 -1.16 0.56 0.17
CA MET A 13 0.29 0.47 -0.03
C MET A 13 1.07 1.42 0.88
N GLY A 14 0.55 2.62 1.13
CA GLY A 14 1.18 3.66 1.95
C GLY A 14 0.85 3.60 3.44
N TYR A 15 -0.07 2.75 3.88
CA TYR A 15 -0.54 2.75 5.27
C TYR A 15 0.58 2.38 6.25
N LYS A 16 0.87 3.31 7.17
CA LYS A 16 1.81 3.13 8.26
C LYS A 16 1.21 3.64 9.57
N ILE A 17 1.55 2.97 10.66
CA ILE A 17 1.21 3.36 12.03
C ILE A 17 2.49 3.49 12.84
N MET A 18 2.48 4.33 13.88
CA MET A 18 3.52 4.29 14.90
C MET A 18 3.27 3.10 15.83
N ASP A 19 4.28 2.26 16.01
CA ASP A 19 4.23 1.19 17.01
C ASP A 19 4.56 1.70 18.43
N ALA A 20 4.59 0.79 19.41
CA ALA A 20 4.93 1.12 20.80
C ALA A 20 6.35 1.66 21.00
N THR A 21 7.21 1.54 19.98
CA THR A 21 8.60 2.05 19.97
C THR A 21 8.75 3.37 19.22
N ASN A 22 7.64 3.99 18.80
CA ASN A 22 7.59 5.19 17.94
C ASN A 22 8.20 4.99 16.55
N ILE A 23 8.23 3.76 16.04
CA ILE A 23 8.68 3.45 14.68
C ILE A 23 7.47 3.34 13.75
N LEU A 24 7.58 3.94 12.55
CA LEU A 24 6.57 3.78 11.51
C LEU A 24 6.66 2.39 10.88
N VAL A 25 5.63 1.58 11.09
CA VAL A 25 5.53 0.21 10.57
C VAL A 25 4.33 0.08 9.64
N SER A 26 4.39 -0.85 8.69
CA SER A 26 3.26 -1.15 7.81
C SER A 26 2.53 -2.41 8.29
N PRO A 27 1.34 -2.28 8.90
CA PRO A 27 0.64 -3.43 9.48
C PRO A 27 -0.13 -4.25 8.44
N LEU A 28 -0.42 -3.65 7.28
CA LEU A 28 -1.05 -4.34 6.15
C LEU A 28 0.05 -5.00 5.34
N VAL A 29 0.11 -6.32 5.32
CA VAL A 29 1.17 -7.09 4.64
C VAL A 29 0.58 -8.13 3.69
N TYR A 30 -0.49 -8.81 4.10
CA TYR A 30 -1.17 -9.82 3.29
C TYR A 30 -2.67 -9.51 3.17
N LEU A 31 -3.23 -9.85 2.02
CA LEU A 31 -4.65 -10.01 1.80
C LEU A 31 -5.06 -11.46 1.96
N TYR A 32 -6.33 -11.68 2.27
CA TYR A 32 -6.90 -13.01 2.29
C TYR A 32 -6.87 -13.66 0.88
N PRO A 33 -6.54 -14.96 0.74
CA PRO A 33 -6.18 -15.87 1.82
C PRO A 33 -4.77 -15.66 2.37
N ASP A 34 -3.75 -15.44 1.53
CA ASP A 34 -2.36 -15.22 1.96
C ASP A 34 -1.55 -14.51 0.84
N ILE A 35 -2.16 -13.53 0.17
CA ILE A 35 -1.57 -12.83 -0.98
C ILE A 35 -0.79 -11.61 -0.49
N PRO A 36 0.52 -11.47 -0.77
CA PRO A 36 1.27 -10.27 -0.44
C PRO A 36 0.60 -9.02 -1.01
N LYS A 37 0.50 -7.93 -0.23
CA LYS A 37 -0.18 -6.71 -0.70
C LYS A 37 0.52 -6.10 -1.92
N GLU A 38 1.84 -6.26 -2.03
CA GLU A 38 2.64 -5.76 -3.15
C GLU A 38 2.31 -6.52 -4.43
N GLU A 39 2.04 -7.82 -4.33
CA GLU A 39 1.57 -8.64 -5.45
C GLU A 39 0.15 -8.21 -5.86
N ALA A 40 -0.72 -7.93 -4.89
CA ALA A 40 -2.11 -7.56 -5.15
C ALA A 40 -2.29 -6.13 -5.70
N PHE A 41 -1.52 -5.16 -5.22
CA PHE A 41 -1.70 -3.72 -5.50
C PHE A 41 -0.50 -3.04 -6.15
N GLY A 42 0.64 -3.72 -6.31
CA GLY A 42 1.88 -3.13 -6.83
C GLY A 42 1.67 -2.44 -8.18
N ASN A 43 0.96 -3.09 -9.10
CA ASN A 43 0.71 -2.57 -10.45
C ASN A 43 -0.35 -1.46 -10.53
N LEU A 44 -1.08 -1.20 -9.44
CA LEU A 44 -2.11 -0.16 -9.38
C LEU A 44 -1.58 1.17 -8.84
N THR A 45 -0.30 1.21 -8.42
CA THR A 45 0.35 2.46 -7.99
C THR A 45 0.96 3.18 -9.19
N PRO A 46 0.85 4.52 -9.31
CA PRO A 46 1.31 5.27 -10.49
C PRO A 46 2.80 5.09 -10.82
N ASN A 47 3.62 4.79 -9.80
CA ASN A 47 5.06 4.62 -9.96
C ASN A 47 5.46 3.30 -10.63
N SER A 48 4.56 2.31 -10.69
CA SER A 48 4.84 1.02 -11.32
C SER A 48 4.80 1.07 -12.85
N LEU A 49 4.12 2.07 -13.43
CA LEU A 49 4.12 2.31 -14.88
C LEU A 49 5.43 2.97 -15.39
N ILE A 50 6.28 3.46 -14.48
CA ILE A 50 7.52 4.18 -14.82
C ILE A 50 8.73 3.23 -14.93
N LEU A 51 8.61 1.98 -14.47
CA LEU A 51 9.71 1.00 -14.45
C LEU A 51 9.70 0.01 -15.62
N ASP A 52 8.73 0.11 -16.54
CA ASP A 52 8.62 -0.72 -17.76
C ASP A 52 9.23 -0.02 -19.02
N VAL A 53 10.30 0.77 -18.86
CA VAL A 53 11.03 1.44 -19.98
C VAL A 53 12.54 1.22 -19.96
#